data_AF-A0A954NU63-F1
#
_entry.id   AF-A0A954NU63-F1
#
_cell.length_a   1.000
_cell.length_b   1.000
_cell.length_c   1.000
_cell.angle_alpha   90.00
_cell.angle_beta   90.00
_cell.angle_gamma   90.00
#
_symmetry.space_group_name_H-M   'P 1'
#
loop_
_entity.id
_entity.type
_entity.pdbx_description
1 polymer ?
#
loop_
_entity_poly.entity_id
_entity_poly.type
_entity_poly.pdbx_seq_one_letter_code
_entity_poly.pdbx_strand_id
1 'polypeptide(L)'
;METIRTNDLQFDRENPRLAEYGVTARTNDQEIVQILWDVMDVRELVQSISASGYFDYEPLIVAVERKKNVVIEGNRRLAAVRVLLDPSIVDSAGYAIPKLSRRDRDALEELPVIFNSREEAWRFLGFKHVNGPAKWSSYAKARYIAEVHSVYHVPLVDIAEQIGDRHQTVQRLY
;
A
#
# COMPACT_ATOMS: atom_id res chain seq x y z
N MET A 1 2.06 10.75 -16.87
CA MET A 1 1.72 9.77 -15.82
C MET A 1 0.32 9.30 -16.11
N GLU A 2 0.07 8.00 -16.03
CA GLU A 2 -1.28 7.47 -16.22
C GLU A 2 -2.11 7.71 -14.96
N THR A 3 -3.41 7.96 -15.12
CA THR A 3 -4.36 8.12 -14.00
C THR A 3 -5.44 7.07 -14.09
N ILE A 4 -5.94 6.62 -12.94
CA ILE A 4 -7.03 5.65 -12.83
C ILE A 4 -8.06 6.19 -11.85
N ARG A 5 -9.34 5.95 -12.12
CA ARG A 5 -10.42 6.30 -11.19
C ARG A 5 -10.21 5.61 -9.86
N THR A 6 -10.36 6.36 -8.77
CA THR A 6 -10.17 5.85 -7.40
C THR A 6 -11.04 4.64 -7.08
N ASN A 7 -12.24 4.59 -7.65
CA ASN A 7 -13.18 3.47 -7.48
C ASN A 7 -12.81 2.22 -8.30
N ASP A 8 -11.98 2.35 -9.34
CA ASP A 8 -11.51 1.23 -10.16
C ASP A 8 -10.25 0.57 -9.60
N LEU A 9 -9.63 1.17 -8.58
CA LEU A 9 -8.51 0.61 -7.84
C LEU A 9 -9.00 -0.38 -6.78
N GLN A 10 -8.16 -1.36 -6.44
CA GLN A 10 -8.46 -2.37 -5.42
C GLN A 10 -7.31 -2.43 -4.42
N PHE A 11 -7.65 -2.63 -3.13
CA PHE A 11 -6.63 -2.91 -2.12
C PHE A 11 -5.97 -4.26 -2.37
N ASP A 12 -4.67 -4.31 -2.10
CA ASP A 12 -3.88 -5.53 -2.15
C ASP A 12 -4.16 -6.41 -0.92
N ARG A 13 -5.04 -7.40 -1.07
CA ARG A 13 -5.37 -8.38 -0.03
C ARG A 13 -4.25 -9.39 0.23
N GLU A 14 -3.27 -9.45 -0.66
CA GLU A 14 -2.08 -10.30 -0.51
C GLU A 14 -0.91 -9.52 0.12
N ASN A 15 -1.12 -8.24 0.46
CA ASN A 15 -0.08 -7.39 1.02
C ASN A 15 0.48 -7.99 2.33
N PRO A 16 1.80 -8.24 2.42
CA PRO A 16 2.41 -8.87 3.59
C PRO A 16 2.14 -8.12 4.90
N ARG A 17 1.99 -6.80 4.83
CA ARG A 17 1.70 -5.96 5.99
C ARG A 17 0.27 -6.13 6.51
N LEU A 18 -0.69 -6.37 5.62
CA LEU A 18 -2.10 -6.56 5.98
C LEU A 18 -2.36 -7.97 6.52
N ALA A 19 -1.55 -8.95 6.10
CA ALA A 19 -1.67 -10.32 6.57
C ALA A 19 -1.54 -10.48 8.09
N GLU A 20 -0.72 -9.66 8.74
CA GLU A 20 -0.56 -9.63 10.20
C GLU A 20 -1.88 -9.37 10.95
N TYR A 21 -2.83 -8.72 10.27
CA TYR A 21 -4.11 -8.29 10.81
C TYR A 21 -5.25 -9.19 10.33
N GLY A 22 -4.95 -10.39 9.82
CA GLY A 22 -5.95 -11.37 9.41
C GLY A 22 -6.66 -11.06 8.09
N VAL A 23 -6.12 -10.15 7.27
CA VAL A 23 -6.67 -9.89 5.94
C VAL A 23 -6.53 -11.14 5.06
N THR A 24 -7.62 -11.49 4.38
CA THR A 24 -7.72 -12.60 3.44
C THR A 24 -8.33 -12.14 2.13
N ALA A 25 -8.35 -13.03 1.13
CA ALA A 25 -9.04 -12.78 -0.14
C ALA A 25 -10.55 -12.46 0.01
N ARG A 26 -11.17 -12.79 1.16
CA ARG A 26 -12.59 -12.55 1.44
C ARG A 26 -12.85 -11.27 2.24
N THR A 27 -11.82 -10.67 2.82
CA THR A 27 -11.92 -9.41 3.58
C THR A 27 -12.44 -8.31 2.66
N ASN A 28 -13.47 -7.58 3.09
CA ASN A 28 -14.04 -6.50 2.30
C ASN A 28 -13.21 -5.21 2.41
N ASP A 29 -13.47 -4.25 1.53
CA ASP A 29 -12.69 -3.00 1.49
C ASP A 29 -12.88 -2.14 2.75
N GLN A 30 -14.06 -2.18 3.38
CA GLN A 30 -14.35 -1.41 4.59
C GLN A 30 -13.49 -1.91 5.76
N GLU A 31 -13.38 -3.23 5.94
CA GLU A 31 -12.50 -3.86 6.92
C GLU A 31 -11.03 -3.51 6.66
N ILE A 32 -10.58 -3.53 5.40
CA ILE A 32 -9.21 -3.15 5.05
C ILE A 32 -8.94 -1.67 5.39
N VAL A 33 -9.87 -0.76 5.05
CA VAL A 33 -9.75 0.66 5.39
C VAL A 33 -9.73 0.85 6.89
N GLN A 34 -10.56 0.14 7.65
CA GLN A 34 -10.58 0.20 9.11
C GLN A 34 -9.24 -0.26 9.71
N ILE A 35 -8.68 -1.38 9.23
CA ILE A 35 -7.35 -1.84 9.66
C ILE A 35 -6.30 -0.77 9.35
N LEU A 36 -6.26 -0.27 8.12
CA LEU A 36 -5.30 0.76 7.71
C LEU A 36 -5.45 2.04 8.56
N TRP A 37 -6.67 2.39 8.93
CA TRP A 37 -7.01 3.53 9.79
C TRP A 37 -6.48 3.37 11.21
N ASP A 38 -6.73 2.21 11.84
CA ASP A 38 -6.46 1.99 13.25
C ASP A 38 -4.98 1.75 13.54
N VAL A 39 -4.28 1.03 12.66
CA VAL A 39 -2.92 0.53 12.96
C VAL A 39 -1.84 0.99 11.98
N MET A 40 -2.22 1.72 10.92
CA MET A 40 -1.28 2.13 9.87
C MET A 40 -1.30 3.63 9.57
N ASP A 41 -1.61 4.47 10.56
CA ASP A 41 -1.43 5.94 10.49
C ASP A 41 -2.07 6.58 9.24
N VAL A 42 -3.24 6.13 8.77
CA VAL A 42 -3.93 6.75 7.62
C VAL A 42 -4.38 8.18 7.93
N ARG A 43 -4.62 8.50 9.21
CA ARG A 43 -5.05 9.84 9.67
C ARG A 43 -4.07 10.94 9.25
N GLU A 44 -2.76 10.67 9.33
CA GLU A 44 -1.71 11.57 8.87
C GLU A 44 -1.86 11.91 7.38
N LEU A 45 -2.12 10.89 6.56
CA LEU A 45 -2.32 11.06 5.12
C LEU A 45 -3.63 11.78 4.80
N VAL A 46 -4.71 11.50 5.54
CA VAL A 46 -5.97 12.23 5.41
C VAL A 46 -5.77 13.71 5.68
N GLN A 47 -5.05 14.05 6.77
CA GLN A 47 -4.73 15.44 7.09
C GLN A 47 -3.87 16.07 5.99
N SER A 48 -2.76 15.43 5.61
CA SER A 48 -1.84 15.95 4.59
C SER A 48 -2.53 16.16 3.23
N ILE A 49 -3.27 15.15 2.75
CA ILE A 49 -3.94 15.21 1.45
C ILE A 49 -5.05 16.26 1.46
N SER A 50 -5.80 16.39 2.56
CA SER A 50 -6.81 17.45 2.68
C SER A 50 -6.23 18.87 2.68
N ALA A 51 -5.00 19.03 3.19
CA ALA A 51 -4.36 20.34 3.33
C ALA A 51 -3.52 20.74 2.12
N SER A 52 -2.96 19.77 1.41
CA SER A 52 -1.96 20.01 0.35
C SER A 52 -2.28 19.34 -0.99
N GLY A 53 -3.38 18.59 -1.07
CA GLY A 53 -3.71 17.75 -2.21
C GLY A 53 -2.90 16.46 -2.24
N TYR A 54 -3.19 15.62 -3.24
CA TYR A 54 -2.41 14.41 -3.51
C TYR A 54 -1.06 14.78 -4.16
N PHE A 55 0.01 14.09 -3.76
CA PHE A 55 1.34 14.32 -4.32
C PHE A 55 1.58 13.43 -5.53
N ASP A 56 1.54 14.02 -6.73
CA ASP A 56 1.67 13.27 -7.98
C ASP A 56 3.01 12.56 -8.15
N TYR A 57 4.08 13.07 -7.52
CA TYR A 57 5.40 12.43 -7.50
C TYR A 57 5.47 11.18 -6.62
N GLU A 58 4.41 10.89 -5.86
CA GLU A 58 4.19 9.60 -5.23
C GLU A 58 2.99 8.89 -5.90
N PRO A 59 3.19 8.21 -7.05
CA PRO A 59 2.15 7.39 -7.65
C PRO A 59 1.83 6.17 -6.79
N LEU A 60 0.65 5.60 -7.01
CA LEU A 60 0.37 4.24 -6.60
C LEU A 60 1.06 3.27 -7.57
N ILE A 61 1.60 2.16 -7.08
CA ILE A 61 2.06 1.07 -7.95
C ILE A 61 0.94 0.06 -8.07
N VAL A 62 0.55 -0.24 -9.31
CA VAL A 62 -0.62 -1.04 -9.63
C VAL A 62 -0.21 -2.25 -10.45
N ALA A 63 -0.65 -3.44 -10.03
CA ALA A 63 -0.59 -4.65 -10.82
C ALA A 63 -1.98 -4.96 -11.40
N VAL A 64 -2.03 -5.38 -12.67
CA VAL A 64 -3.27 -5.85 -13.28
C VAL A 64 -3.42 -7.34 -13.00
N GLU A 65 -4.25 -7.69 -12.02
CA GLU A 65 -4.46 -9.07 -11.58
C GLU A 65 -5.92 -9.46 -11.82
N ARG A 66 -6.16 -10.54 -12.58
CA ARG A 66 -7.53 -11.02 -12.90
C ARG A 66 -8.45 -9.90 -13.44
N LYS A 67 -7.91 -9.03 -14.31
CA LYS A 67 -8.58 -7.85 -14.89
C LYS A 67 -8.95 -6.75 -13.88
N LYS A 68 -8.31 -6.71 -12.71
CA LYS A 68 -8.49 -5.69 -11.69
C LYS A 68 -7.19 -4.92 -11.46
N ASN A 69 -7.31 -3.63 -11.15
CA ASN A 69 -6.17 -2.76 -10.83
C ASN A 69 -5.85 -2.86 -9.34
N VAL A 70 -4.93 -3.73 -8.96
CA VAL A 70 -4.55 -3.99 -7.55
C VAL A 70 -3.40 -3.08 -7.14
N VAL A 71 -3.58 -2.31 -6.07
CA VAL A 71 -2.57 -1.37 -5.55
C VAL A 71 -1.56 -2.12 -4.68
N ILE A 72 -0.45 -2.56 -5.28
CA ILE A 72 0.62 -3.30 -4.59
C ILE A 72 1.53 -2.39 -3.75
N GLU A 73 1.59 -1.09 -4.06
CA GLU A 73 2.23 -0.06 -3.21
C GLU A 73 1.36 1.19 -3.12
N GLY A 74 1.16 1.68 -1.89
CA GLY A 74 0.34 2.86 -1.63
C GLY A 74 -1.06 2.58 -1.07
N ASN A 75 -1.32 1.39 -0.53
CA ASN A 75 -2.61 1.05 0.12
C ASN A 75 -3.07 2.10 1.15
N ARG A 76 -2.15 2.63 1.98
CA ARG A 76 -2.48 3.73 2.93
C ARG A 76 -2.97 5.00 2.23
N ARG A 77 -2.36 5.36 1.10
CA ARG A 77 -2.74 6.54 0.29
C ARG A 77 -4.11 6.33 -0.34
N LEU A 78 -4.35 5.15 -0.93
CA LEU A 78 -5.68 4.79 -1.45
C LEU A 78 -6.75 4.86 -0.34
N ALA A 79 -6.48 4.33 0.85
CA ALA A 79 -7.40 4.41 1.98
C ALA A 79 -7.67 5.85 2.42
N ALA A 80 -6.64 6.67 2.54
CA ALA A 80 -6.79 8.09 2.89
C ALA A 80 -7.69 8.83 1.89
N VAL A 81 -7.46 8.63 0.59
CA VAL A 81 -8.27 9.23 -0.46
C VAL A 81 -9.72 8.75 -0.38
N ARG A 82 -9.95 7.44 -0.22
CA ARG A 82 -11.31 6.89 -0.08
C ARG A 82 -12.03 7.46 1.14
N VAL A 83 -11.35 7.60 2.29
CA VAL A 83 -11.94 8.20 3.49
C VAL A 83 -12.32 9.67 3.27
N LEU A 84 -11.52 10.42 2.52
CA LEU A 84 -11.82 11.81 2.17
C LEU A 84 -13.00 11.94 1.19
N LEU A 85 -13.12 11.00 0.24
CA LEU A 85 -14.23 10.96 -0.72
C LEU A 85 -15.53 10.43 -0.12
N ASP A 86 -15.43 9.48 0.81
CA ASP A 86 -16.55 8.90 1.55
C ASP A 86 -16.15 8.62 3.00
N PRO A 87 -16.43 9.55 3.92
CA PRO A 87 -16.15 9.37 5.35
C PRO A 87 -16.85 8.17 6.00
N SER A 88 -17.91 7.62 5.39
CA SER A 88 -18.72 6.54 5.99
C SER A 88 -18.04 5.16 5.94
N ILE A 89 -16.98 5.02 5.16
CA ILE A 89 -16.26 3.75 4.99
C ILE A 89 -15.37 3.38 6.19
N VAL A 90 -15.28 4.25 7.20
CA VAL A 90 -14.44 4.05 8.38
C VAL A 90 -15.17 4.52 9.63
N ASP A 91 -15.04 3.77 10.71
CA ASP A 91 -15.30 4.29 12.05
C ASP A 91 -14.10 5.14 12.47
N SER A 92 -14.27 6.46 12.41
CA SER A 92 -13.19 7.39 12.72
C SER A 92 -12.88 7.50 14.21
N ALA A 93 -13.63 6.81 15.09
CA ALA A 93 -13.49 6.87 16.55
C ALA A 93 -13.48 8.31 17.09
N GLY A 94 -14.34 9.17 16.53
CA GLY A 94 -14.47 10.59 16.92
C GLY A 94 -13.47 11.53 16.24
N TYR A 95 -12.56 11.05 15.41
CA TYR A 95 -11.72 11.91 14.59
C TYR A 95 -12.56 12.62 13.51
N ALA A 96 -12.44 13.95 13.46
CA ALA A 96 -13.14 14.76 12.48
C ALA A 96 -12.43 14.68 11.12
N ILE A 97 -13.04 13.96 10.16
CA ILE A 97 -12.53 13.89 8.79
C ILE A 97 -12.71 15.26 8.12
N PRO A 98 -11.63 15.89 7.59
CA PRO A 98 -11.72 17.19 6.94
C PRO A 98 -12.68 17.17 5.73
N LYS A 99 -13.45 18.26 5.57
CA LYS A 99 -14.28 18.44 4.38
C LYS A 99 -13.45 19.01 3.25
N LEU A 100 -13.54 18.39 2.08
CA LEU A 100 -12.89 18.87 0.86
C LEU A 100 -13.72 19.95 0.18
N SER A 101 -13.05 20.88 -0.49
CA SER A 101 -13.70 21.72 -1.50
C SER A 101 -14.13 20.84 -2.68
N ARG A 102 -15.05 21.34 -3.53
CA ARG A 102 -15.45 20.62 -4.75
C ARG A 102 -14.24 20.33 -5.64
N ARG A 103 -13.35 21.32 -5.80
CA ARG A 103 -12.13 21.19 -6.61
C ARG A 103 -11.21 20.09 -6.07
N ASP A 104 -10.99 20.05 -4.76
CA ASP A 104 -10.09 19.06 -4.16
C ASP A 104 -10.69 17.66 -4.19
N ARG A 105 -12.01 17.55 -4.04
CA ARG A 105 -12.73 16.29 -4.26
C ARG A 105 -12.57 15.81 -5.71
N ASP A 106 -12.82 16.68 -6.68
CA ASP A 106 -12.71 16.33 -8.11
C ASP A 106 -11.27 15.89 -8.47
N ALA A 107 -10.25 16.51 -7.86
CA ALA A 107 -8.85 16.13 -8.04
C ALA A 107 -8.47 14.75 -7.46
N LEU A 108 -9.33 14.16 -6.62
CA LEU A 108 -9.12 12.86 -5.99
C LEU A 108 -9.95 11.74 -6.63
N GLU A 109 -10.82 12.06 -7.61
CA GLU A 109 -11.60 11.06 -8.36
C GLU A 109 -10.70 10.18 -9.24
N GLU A 110 -9.55 10.69 -9.67
CA GLU A 110 -8.51 9.93 -10.36
C GLU A 110 -7.16 10.10 -9.67
N LEU A 111 -6.40 9.02 -9.55
CA LEU A 111 -5.09 9.02 -8.91
C LEU A 111 -3.99 8.64 -9.90
N PRO A 112 -2.79 9.21 -9.77
CA PRO A 112 -1.66 8.85 -10.61
C PRO A 112 -1.13 7.46 -10.24
N VAL A 113 -0.89 6.64 -11.27
CA VAL A 113 -0.45 5.26 -11.12
C VAL A 113 0.77 4.96 -11.98
N ILE A 114 1.53 3.95 -11.58
CA ILE A 114 2.52 3.25 -12.38
C ILE A 114 2.11 1.79 -12.44
N PHE A 115 1.97 1.25 -13.65
CA PHE A 115 1.73 -0.16 -13.85
C PHE A 115 3.03 -0.96 -13.75
N ASN A 116 3.01 -2.02 -12.94
CA ASN A 116 4.10 -2.96 -12.79
C ASN A 116 3.53 -4.32 -12.37
N SER A 117 4.11 -5.43 -12.83
CA SER A 117 3.71 -6.73 -12.30
C SER A 117 4.16 -6.85 -10.84
N ARG A 118 3.42 -7.62 -10.03
CA ARG A 118 3.81 -7.86 -8.62
C ARG A 118 5.21 -8.45 -8.52
N GLU A 119 5.52 -9.39 -9.42
CA GLU A 119 6.83 -10.02 -9.51
C GLU A 119 7.91 -9.00 -9.87
N GLU A 120 7.77 -8.21 -10.95
CA GLU A 120 8.81 -7.24 -11.34
C GLU A 120 9.02 -6.13 -10.30
N ALA A 121 7.99 -5.78 -9.54
CA ALA A 121 8.04 -4.76 -8.50
C ALA A 121 8.86 -5.19 -7.27
N TRP A 122 9.28 -6.46 -7.19
CA TRP A 122 9.79 -7.01 -5.93
C TRP A 122 11.02 -6.28 -5.37
N ARG A 123 11.92 -5.87 -6.26
CA ARG A 123 13.16 -5.15 -5.90
C ARG A 123 12.85 -3.83 -5.23
N PHE A 124 11.93 -3.06 -5.81
CA PHE A 124 11.56 -1.75 -5.31
C PHE A 124 10.83 -1.85 -3.96
N LEU A 125 9.87 -2.77 -3.86
CA LEU A 125 9.13 -3.04 -2.62
C LEU A 125 10.06 -3.54 -1.51
N GLY A 126 10.96 -4.47 -1.83
CA GLY A 126 11.97 -4.98 -0.91
C GLY A 126 12.94 -3.91 -0.44
N PHE A 127 13.47 -3.09 -1.36
CA PHE A 127 14.29 -1.93 -1.01
C PHE A 127 13.54 -0.98 -0.08
N LYS A 128 12.29 -0.63 -0.40
CA LYS A 128 11.52 0.36 0.35
C LYS A 128 11.13 -0.11 1.75
N HIS A 129 10.69 -1.37 1.87
CA HIS A 129 10.03 -1.84 3.09
C HIS A 129 10.81 -2.88 3.89
N VAL A 130 11.69 -3.67 3.27
CA VAL A 130 12.55 -4.61 4.01
C VAL A 130 13.79 -3.89 4.54
N ASN A 131 14.50 -3.20 3.65
CA ASN A 131 15.74 -2.48 3.98
C ASN A 131 15.53 -1.00 4.29
N GLY A 132 14.52 -0.38 3.68
CA GLY A 132 14.26 1.04 3.79
C GLY A 132 13.64 1.47 5.12
N PRO A 133 13.46 2.79 5.31
CA PRO A 133 12.94 3.36 6.56
C PRO A 133 11.44 3.05 6.80
N ALA A 134 10.75 2.42 5.85
CA ALA A 134 9.31 2.22 5.89
C ALA A 134 8.88 1.02 6.75
N LYS A 135 7.82 1.23 7.53
CA LYS A 135 7.35 0.43 8.67
C LYS A 135 6.70 -0.94 8.32
N TRP A 136 7.36 -1.82 7.58
CA TRP A 136 6.96 -3.25 7.67
C TRP A 136 7.50 -3.86 8.95
N SER A 137 6.65 -4.61 9.65
CA SER A 137 7.07 -5.37 10.83
C SER A 137 8.00 -6.53 10.39
N SER A 138 8.70 -7.14 11.34
CA SER A 138 9.52 -8.32 11.07
C SER A 138 8.72 -9.46 10.42
N TYR A 139 7.44 -9.63 10.76
CA TYR A 139 6.61 -10.66 10.14
C TYR A 139 6.33 -10.34 8.67
N ALA A 140 5.89 -9.13 8.34
CA ALA A 140 5.64 -8.69 6.97
C ALA A 140 6.91 -8.80 6.10
N LYS A 141 8.06 -8.41 6.68
CA LYS A 141 9.36 -8.58 6.03
C LYS A 141 9.66 -10.06 5.75
N ALA A 142 9.56 -10.92 6.77
CA ALA A 142 9.78 -12.36 6.64
C ALA A 142 8.88 -12.99 5.58
N ARG A 143 7.57 -12.69 5.63
CA ARG A 143 6.58 -13.16 4.67
C ARG A 143 6.92 -12.72 3.24
N TYR A 144 7.34 -11.47 3.08
CA TYR A 144 7.71 -10.95 1.77
C TYR A 144 9.00 -11.58 1.22
N ILE A 145 10.03 -11.72 2.06
CA ILE A 145 11.26 -12.43 1.69
C ILE A 145 10.92 -13.88 1.27
N ALA A 146 10.04 -14.55 2.02
CA ALA A 146 9.62 -15.90 1.72
C ALA A 146 8.86 -16.01 0.40
N GLU A 147 8.00 -15.03 0.08
CA GLU A 147 7.33 -14.94 -1.23
C GLU A 147 8.35 -14.80 -2.36
N VAL A 148 9.26 -13.82 -2.27
CA VAL A 148 10.28 -13.57 -3.30
C VAL A 148 11.19 -14.79 -3.51
N HIS A 149 11.59 -15.46 -2.42
CA HIS A 149 12.44 -16.65 -2.51
C HIS A 149 11.68 -17.87 -3.03
N SER A 150 10.49 -18.16 -2.50
CA SER A 150 9.82 -19.44 -2.72
C SER A 150 8.87 -19.43 -3.92
N VAL A 151 8.38 -18.26 -4.32
CA VAL A 151 7.44 -18.10 -5.46
C VAL A 151 8.17 -17.56 -6.68
N TYR A 152 9.00 -16.52 -6.51
CA TYR A 152 9.76 -15.94 -7.63
C TYR A 152 11.14 -16.61 -7.81
N HIS A 153 11.47 -17.59 -6.98
CA HIS A 153 12.69 -18.41 -7.07
C HIS A 153 13.98 -17.59 -7.07
N VAL A 154 13.99 -16.43 -6.40
CA VAL A 154 15.17 -15.59 -6.27
C VAL A 154 16.00 -16.05 -5.07
N PRO A 155 17.28 -16.43 -5.23
CA PRO A 155 18.14 -16.82 -4.11
C PRO A 155 18.22 -15.73 -3.01
N LEU A 156 18.28 -16.12 -1.74
CA LEU A 156 18.35 -15.18 -0.61
C LEU A 156 19.51 -14.18 -0.73
N VAL A 157 20.65 -14.62 -1.26
CA VAL A 157 21.83 -13.77 -1.52
C VAL A 157 21.51 -12.67 -2.53
N ASP A 158 20.80 -13.02 -3.60
CA ASP A 158 20.41 -12.09 -4.67
C ASP A 158 19.34 -11.10 -4.16
N ILE A 159 18.42 -11.56 -3.30
CA ILE A 159 17.46 -10.69 -2.62
C ILE A 159 18.20 -9.65 -1.78
N ALA A 160 19.13 -10.10 -0.92
CA ALA A 160 19.89 -9.22 -0.04
C ALA A 160 20.71 -8.19 -0.83
N GLU A 161 21.39 -8.61 -1.89
CA GLU A 161 22.19 -7.72 -2.74
C GLU A 161 21.31 -6.67 -3.44
N GLN A 162 20.21 -7.09 -4.07
CA GLN A 162 19.40 -6.19 -4.90
C GLN A 162 18.56 -5.20 -4.08
N ILE A 163 18.23 -5.51 -2.83
CA ILE A 163 17.55 -4.55 -1.93
C ILE A 163 18.54 -3.75 -1.07
N GLY A 164 19.84 -4.04 -1.19
CA GLY A 164 20.91 -3.37 -0.44
C GLY A 164 20.95 -3.71 1.06
N ASP A 165 20.55 -4.92 1.44
CA ASP A 165 20.49 -5.38 2.84
C ASP A 165 21.90 -5.61 3.42
N ARG A 166 22.46 -4.58 4.04
CA ARG A 166 23.77 -4.64 4.71
C ARG A 166 23.71 -5.21 6.13
N HIS A 167 22.50 -5.43 6.66
CA HIS A 167 22.29 -5.83 8.04
C HIS A 167 21.83 -7.29 8.18
N GLN A 168 21.98 -8.10 7.13
CA GLN A 168 21.59 -9.52 7.11
C GLN A 168 20.12 -9.71 7.54
N THR A 169 19.25 -8.76 7.21
CA THR A 169 17.82 -8.82 7.50
C THR A 169 17.18 -10.00 6.76
N VAL A 170 17.53 -10.21 5.50
CA VAL A 170 17.03 -11.30 4.66
C VAL A 170 17.36 -12.66 5.28
N GLN A 171 18.63 -12.86 5.65
CA GLN A 171 19.09 -14.11 6.26
C GLN A 171 18.48 -14.37 7.65
N ARG A 172 18.21 -13.32 8.44
CA ARG A 172 17.65 -13.46 9.79
C ARG A 172 16.15 -13.72 9.81
N LEU A 173 15.43 -13.36 8.75
CA LEU A 173 13.96 -13.38 8.72
C LEU A 173 13.38 -14.47 7.80
N TYR A 174 14.19 -15.20 7.04
CA TYR A 174 13.78 -16.41 6.31
C TYR A 174 14.18 -17.66 7.09
#